data_AF-A0A522ACU7-F1
#
_entry.id   AF-A0A522ACU7-F1
#
_cell.length_a   1.000
_cell.length_b   1.000
_cell.length_c   1.000
_cell.angle_alpha   90.00
_cell.angle_beta   90.00
_cell.angle_gamma   90.00
#
_symmetry.space_group_name_H-M   'P 1'
#
loop_
_entity.id
_entity.type
_entity.pdbx_description
1 polymer ?
#
loop_
_entity_poly.entity_id
_entity_poly.type
_entity_poly.pdbx_seq_one_letter_code
_entity_poly.pdbx_strand_id
1 'polypeptide(L)' 'MKNLADKLVIAISSRVLFDLSESHAIFQNQGLGAYARYQIEHEDQVLE' A
#
# COMPACT_ATOMS: atom_id res chain seq x y z
N MET A 1 -19.68 2.64 -17.57
CA MET A 1 -18.34 2.05 -17.33
C MET A 1 -17.37 2.65 -18.34
N LYS A 2 -16.18 3.13 -17.92
CA LYS A 2 -15.16 3.61 -18.87
C LYS A 2 -14.46 2.40 -19.50
N ASN A 3 -14.50 2.32 -20.83
CA ASN A 3 -13.74 1.32 -21.59
C ASN A 3 -12.25 1.72 -21.58
N LEU A 4 -11.38 0.79 -21.20
CA LEU A 4 -9.92 0.96 -21.12
C LEU A 4 -9.17 0.31 -22.30
N ALA A 5 -9.88 -0.31 -23.25
CA ALA A 5 -9.30 -1.09 -24.34
C ALA A 5 -8.27 -0.34 -25.20
N ASP A 6 -8.40 0.99 -25.31
CA ASP A 6 -7.51 1.84 -26.11
C ASP A 6 -6.42 2.53 -25.28
N LYS A 7 -6.20 2.13 -24.02
CA LYS A 7 -5.23 2.74 -23.10
C LYS A 7 -4.18 1.74 -22.63
N LEU A 8 -2.94 2.19 -22.53
CA LEU A 8 -1.92 1.49 -21.77
C LEU A 8 -2.23 1.65 -20.27
N VAL A 9 -2.54 0.55 -19.60
CA VAL A 9 -2.77 0.50 -18.16
C VAL A 9 -1.52 -0.05 -17.49
N ILE A 10 -0.91 0.75 -16.61
CA ILE A 10 0.28 0.36 -15.85
C ILE A 10 -0.13 0.24 -14.39
N ALA A 11 0.15 -0.92 -13.80
CA ALA A 11 0.07 -1.11 -12.35
C ALA A 11 1.46 -0.89 -11.74
N ILE A 12 1.53 -0.02 -10.74
CA ILE A 12 2.73 0.22 -9.94
C ILE A 12 2.44 -0.13 -8.50
N SER A 13 3.45 -0.67 -7.82
CA SER A 13 3.33 -0.90 -6.38
C SER A 13 3.29 0.44 -5.66
N SER A 14 2.41 0.58 -4.66
CA SER A 14 2.38 1.76 -3.79
C SER A 14 3.74 2.03 -3.12
N ARG A 15 4.51 0.98 -2.80
CA ARG A 15 5.85 1.09 -2.18
C ARG A 15 6.92 1.68 -3.10
N VAL A 16 6.64 1.79 -4.40
CA VAL A 16 7.52 2.49 -5.36
C VAL A 16 7.26 4.00 -5.34
N LEU A 17 6.05 4.40 -4.95
CA LEU A 17 5.65 5.80 -4.86
C LEU A 17 5.81 6.39 -3.47
N PHE A 18 5.69 5.56 -2.44
CA PHE A 18 5.67 5.97 -1.03
C PHE A 18 6.62 5.10 -0.22
N ASP A 19 7.22 5.68 0.81
CA ASP A 19 7.97 4.92 1.80
C ASP A 19 7.01 4.10 2.67
N LEU A 20 7.01 2.80 2.44
CA LEU A 20 6.21 1.82 3.17
C LEU A 20 7.12 0.78 3.86
N SER A 21 8.36 1.17 4.18
CA SER A 21 9.35 0.29 4.81
C SER A 21 8.92 -0.17 6.20
N GLU A 22 8.32 0.72 7.01
CA GLU A 22 7.85 0.40 8.35
C GLU A 22 6.70 -0.62 8.34
N SER A 23 5.62 -0.33 7.60
CA SER A 23 4.48 -1.25 7.49
C SER A 23 4.91 -2.59 6.88
N HIS A 24 5.88 -2.58 5.96
CA HIS A 24 6.47 -3.81 5.43
C HIS A 24 7.24 -4.60 6.49
N ALA A 25 8.03 -3.94 7.34
CA ALA A 25 8.75 -4.61 8.43
C ALA A 25 7.77 -5.22 9.44
N ILE A 26 6.66 -4.54 9.75
CA ILE A 26 5.60 -5.08 10.61
C ILE A 26 5.00 -6.34 9.99
N PHE A 27 4.68 -6.33 8.69
CA PHE A 27 4.18 -7.53 8.02
C PHE A 27 5.18 -8.69 8.10
N GLN A 28 6.46 -8.44 7.82
CA GLN A 28 7.48 -9.50 7.79
C GLN A 28 7.74 -10.11 9.17
N ASN A 29 7.73 -9.29 10.22
CA ASN A 29 8.09 -9.72 11.57
C ASN A 29 6.88 -10.15 12.41
N GLN A 30 5.70 -9.60 12.17
CA GLN A 30 4.52 -9.73 13.02
C GLN A 30 3.29 -10.28 12.28
N GLY A 31 3.39 -10.46 10.95
CA GLY A 31 2.36 -11.05 10.12
C GLY A 31 1.19 -10.11 9.78
N LEU A 32 0.22 -10.67 9.04
CA LEU A 32 -0.86 -9.91 8.43
C LEU A 32 -1.75 -9.18 9.43
N GLY A 33 -2.04 -9.78 10.59
CA GLY A 33 -2.93 -9.19 11.59
C GLY A 33 -2.36 -7.93 12.24
N ALA A 34 -1.05 -7.89 12.49
CA ALA A 34 -0.37 -6.70 13.00
C ALA A 34 -0.27 -5.62 11.93
N TYR A 35 0.08 -6.01 10.69
CA TYR A 35 0.10 -5.12 9.55
C TYR A 35 -1.25 -4.42 9.32
N ALA A 36 -2.35 -5.18 9.30
CA ALA A 36 -3.69 -4.63 9.09
C ALA A 36 -4.07 -3.62 10.18
N ARG A 37 -3.72 -3.89 11.44
CA ARG A 37 -4.01 -3.00 12.56
C ARG A 37 -3.21 -1.70 12.46
N TYR A 38 -1.91 -1.81 12.17
CA TYR A 38 -1.05 -0.65 11.95
C TYR A 38 -1.59 0.26 10.82
N GLN A 39 -2.02 -0.33 9.70
CA GLN A 39 -2.59 0.43 8.58
C GLN A 39 -3.88 1.17 8.96
N ILE A 40 -4.73 0.60 9.82
CA ILE A 40 -5.96 1.24 10.29
C ILE A 40 -5.63 2.38 11.28
N GLU A 41 -4.71 2.13 12.21
CA GLU A 41 -4.29 3.13 13.20
C GLU A 41 -3.62 4.37 12.56
N HIS A 42 -3.05 4.21 11.36
CA HIS A 42 -2.36 5.25 10.62
C HIS A 42 -3.12 5.68 9.35
N GLU A 43 -4.42 5.37 9.23
CA GLU A 43 -5.18 5.60 7.99
C GLU A 43 -5.34 7.08 7.61
N ASP A 44 -5.35 7.96 8.61
CA ASP A 44 -5.44 9.42 8.44
C ASP A 44 -4.08 10.08 8.25
N GLN A 45 -2.99 9.31 8.29
CA GLN A 45 -1.64 9.83 8.09
C GLN A 45 -1.29 9.82 6.60
N VAL A 46 -0.77 10.95 6.12
CA VAL A 46 -0.32 11.06 4.73
C VAL A 46 0.95 10.24 4.56
N LEU A 47 0.97 9.39 3.54
CA LEU A 47 2.15 8.64 3.14
C LEU A 47 3.14 9.57 2.44
N GLU A 48 4.41 9.56 2.86
CA GLU A 48 5.51 10.33 2.29
C GLU A 48 6.27 9.57 1.19
#